data_AF-A0A971FSK8-F1
#
_entry.id   AF-A0A971FSK8-F1
#
_cell.length_a   1.000
_cell.length_b   1.000
_cell.length_c   1.000
_cell.angle_alpha   90.00
_cell.angle_beta   90.00
_cell.angle_gamma   90.00
#
_symmetry.space_group_name_H-M   'P 1'
#
loop_
_entity.id
_entity.type
_entity.pdbx_description
1 polymer ?
#
loop_
_entity_poly.entity_id
_entity_poly.type
_entity_poly.pdbx_seq_one_letter_code
_entity_poly.pdbx_strand_id
1 'polypeptide(L)'
;PRIEQGTVRMGFWCALDLAKAGRSEKVKILPLSIHYQYDVRDLDKVYRALDRLEQTCQKHPNHRQRHVKPKKASDKTVLLTDLKKRIENIEATLLDLAEKYYAATYAHHVVKPGLGEQQRWASLQMKALEIAEHLLGLAPGDADFVQRVYRIRQEGWDRIYPVTPVDHLSPIETALADRRAGEAWHAMRHMEFVDLMSYHDHDYLQNETINFDRIVEAVINLQDLASRLMGGNITNRPNVIRKRAVIIPAPCLDMTDRLPDYRKDSRQATREATEELNRSFKDCIEEYLHGTTH
;
A
#
# COMPACT_ATOMS: atom_id res chain seq x y z
N PRO A 1 9.44 7.49 1.60
CA PRO A 1 9.45 6.32 2.50
C PRO A 1 9.73 6.69 3.98
N ARG A 2 8.91 6.22 4.92
CA ARG A 2 9.15 6.32 6.37
C ARG A 2 9.83 5.03 6.83
N ILE A 3 11.05 5.13 7.36
CA ILE A 3 11.72 3.98 7.99
C ILE A 3 11.36 3.95 9.47
N GLU A 4 10.81 2.84 9.92
CA GLU A 4 10.50 2.62 11.33
C GLU A 4 11.76 2.22 12.12
N GLN A 5 11.81 2.62 13.39
CA GLN A 5 12.92 2.28 14.28
C GLN A 5 13.02 0.78 14.59
N GLY A 6 11.95 0.00 14.32
CA GLY A 6 11.86 -1.43 14.64
C GLY A 6 13.04 -2.24 14.08
N THR A 7 13.40 -2.00 12.82
CA THR A 7 14.50 -2.70 12.14
C THR A 7 15.84 -2.50 12.86
N VAL A 8 16.16 -1.26 13.22
CA VAL A 8 17.40 -0.91 13.93
C VAL A 8 17.40 -1.46 15.36
N ARG A 9 16.26 -1.38 16.06
CA ARG A 9 16.11 -1.95 17.41
C ARG A 9 16.34 -3.46 17.41
N MET A 10 15.76 -4.18 16.45
CA MET A 10 16.00 -5.62 16.28
C MET A 10 17.48 -5.92 16.00
N GLY A 11 18.14 -5.10 15.18
CA GLY A 11 19.58 -5.21 14.93
C GLY A 11 20.40 -5.08 16.21
N PHE A 12 20.13 -4.07 17.03
CA PHE A 12 20.81 -3.90 18.32
C PHE A 12 20.51 -5.03 19.30
N TRP A 13 19.26 -5.48 19.41
CA TRP A 13 18.89 -6.60 20.29
C TRP A 13 19.62 -7.88 19.91
N CYS A 14 19.64 -8.22 18.62
CA CYS A 14 20.37 -9.38 18.12
C CYS A 14 21.87 -9.27 18.45
N ALA A 15 22.48 -8.10 18.22
CA ALA A 15 23.90 -7.88 18.54
C ALA A 15 24.18 -8.02 20.05
N LEU A 16 23.27 -7.52 20.89
CA LEU A 16 23.35 -7.62 22.34
C LEU A 16 23.25 -9.07 22.82
N ASP A 17 22.35 -9.86 22.24
CA ASP A 17 22.14 -11.25 22.58
C ASP A 17 23.33 -12.13 22.16
N LEU A 18 23.91 -11.88 20.98
CA LEU A 18 25.16 -12.52 20.57
C LEU A 18 26.32 -12.18 21.51
N ALA A 19 26.48 -10.91 21.88
CA ALA A 19 27.52 -10.48 22.81
C ALA A 19 27.36 -11.13 24.21
N LYS A 20 26.12 -11.23 24.71
CA LYS A 20 25.81 -11.92 25.98
C LYS A 20 26.12 -13.42 25.91
N ALA A 21 25.93 -14.04 24.75
CA ALA A 21 26.24 -15.44 24.52
C ALA A 21 27.73 -15.71 24.23
N GLY A 22 28.60 -14.70 24.27
CA GLY A 22 30.03 -14.84 23.95
C GLY A 22 30.30 -15.16 22.47
N ARG A 23 29.33 -14.83 21.60
CA ARG A 23 29.36 -15.09 20.16
C ARG A 23 29.95 -13.90 19.41
N SER A 24 30.81 -14.17 18.41
CA SER A 24 31.61 -13.17 17.70
C SER A 24 31.02 -12.74 16.35
N GLU A 25 29.89 -13.33 15.96
CA GLU A 25 29.18 -13.01 14.72
C GLU A 25 28.73 -11.54 14.69
N LYS A 26 28.88 -10.92 13.51
CA LYS A 26 28.47 -9.53 13.28
C LYS A 26 27.01 -9.47 12.83
N VAL A 27 26.24 -8.61 13.47
CA VAL A 27 24.90 -8.22 13.02
C VAL A 27 25.02 -6.98 12.14
N LYS A 28 24.55 -7.12 10.90
CA LYS A 28 24.56 -6.07 9.89
C LYS A 28 23.17 -5.87 9.31
N ILE A 29 22.83 -4.63 9.00
CA ILE A 29 21.61 -4.26 8.27
C ILE A 29 22.03 -3.83 6.87
N LEU A 30 21.53 -4.51 5.84
CA LEU A 30 21.77 -4.16 4.44
C LEU A 30 20.58 -3.34 3.92
N PRO A 31 20.74 -2.03 3.66
CA PRO A 31 19.71 -1.24 2.99
C PRO A 31 19.62 -1.69 1.53
N LEU A 32 18.42 -1.96 1.05
CA LEU A 32 18.14 -2.41 -0.32
C LEU A 32 16.97 -1.62 -0.88
N SER A 33 17.14 -0.93 -2.01
CA SER A 33 16.01 -0.46 -2.81
C SER A 33 15.68 -1.49 -3.90
N ILE A 34 14.39 -1.70 -4.16
CA ILE A 34 13.90 -2.65 -5.16
C ILE A 34 13.00 -1.89 -6.12
N HIS A 35 13.33 -1.97 -7.41
CA HIS A 35 12.59 -1.32 -8.49
C HIS A 35 12.16 -2.35 -9.52
N TYR A 36 11.10 -2.04 -10.25
CA TYR A 36 10.65 -2.86 -11.37
C TYR A 36 10.73 -2.08 -12.66
N GLN A 37 11.35 -2.69 -13.67
CA GLN A 37 11.32 -2.19 -15.03
C GLN A 37 10.45 -3.10 -15.88
N TYR A 38 9.45 -2.51 -16.51
CA TYR A 38 8.43 -3.20 -17.27
C TYR A 38 8.74 -3.16 -18.76
N ASP A 39 8.39 -4.26 -19.42
CA ASP A 39 8.69 -4.44 -20.83
C ASP A 39 7.62 -3.78 -21.70
N VAL A 40 8.01 -2.76 -22.48
CA VAL A 40 7.12 -2.04 -23.41
C VAL A 40 6.45 -2.98 -24.43
N ARG A 41 7.02 -4.16 -24.69
CA ARG A 41 6.40 -5.19 -25.55
C ARG A 41 5.07 -5.70 -24.99
N ASP A 42 4.79 -5.48 -23.70
CA ASP A 42 3.52 -5.81 -23.05
C ASP A 42 2.52 -4.64 -22.97
N LEU A 43 2.75 -3.56 -23.72
CA LEU A 43 1.82 -2.43 -23.82
C LEU A 43 0.36 -2.86 -24.11
N ASP A 44 0.15 -3.87 -24.96
CA ASP A 44 -1.20 -4.38 -25.26
C ASP A 44 -1.88 -5.03 -24.04
N LYS A 45 -1.12 -5.49 -23.04
CA LYS A 45 -1.66 -5.97 -21.76
C LYS A 45 -2.10 -4.81 -20.87
N VAL A 46 -1.38 -3.69 -20.91
CA VAL A 46 -1.73 -2.46 -20.18
C VAL A 46 -3.05 -1.89 -20.72
N TYR A 47 -3.18 -1.75 -22.04
CA TYR A 47 -4.44 -1.33 -22.66
C TYR A 47 -5.61 -2.24 -22.28
N ARG A 48 -5.41 -3.57 -22.32
CA ARG A 48 -6.45 -4.53 -21.88
C ARG A 48 -6.76 -4.45 -20.38
N ALA A 49 -5.83 -4.01 -19.55
CA ALA A 49 -6.09 -3.79 -18.13
C ALA A 49 -6.95 -2.53 -17.94
N LEU A 50 -6.63 -1.44 -18.64
CA LEU A 50 -7.43 -0.22 -18.66
C LEU A 50 -8.85 -0.46 -19.20
N ASP A 51 -8.98 -1.16 -20.34
CA ASP A 51 -10.30 -1.50 -20.91
C ASP A 51 -11.18 -2.27 -19.91
N ARG A 52 -10.57 -3.16 -19.10
CA ARG A 52 -11.27 -3.92 -18.06
C ARG A 52 -11.66 -3.04 -16.87
N LEU A 53 -10.78 -2.14 -16.45
CA LEU A 53 -11.08 -1.18 -15.38
C LEU A 53 -12.23 -0.26 -15.77
N GLU A 54 -12.19 0.29 -16.98
CA GLU A 54 -13.25 1.14 -17.52
C GLU A 54 -14.59 0.39 -17.57
N GLN A 55 -14.60 -0.86 -18.05
CA GLN A 55 -15.80 -1.70 -18.06
C GLN A 55 -16.31 -1.97 -16.65
N THR A 56 -15.43 -2.17 -15.68
CA THR A 56 -15.79 -2.39 -14.27
C THR A 56 -16.46 -1.15 -13.67
N CYS A 57 -16.08 0.05 -14.12
CA CYS A 57 -16.64 1.31 -13.63
C CYS A 57 -17.96 1.73 -14.30
N GLN A 58 -18.36 1.09 -15.41
CA GLN A 58 -19.55 1.48 -16.17
C GLN A 58 -20.85 0.90 -15.59
N LYS A 59 -21.91 1.72 -15.50
CA LYS A 59 -23.26 1.28 -15.08
C LYS A 59 -23.91 0.30 -16.06
N HIS A 60 -23.59 0.42 -17.34
CA HIS A 60 -24.01 -0.48 -18.41
C HIS A 60 -22.80 -0.71 -19.32
N PRO A 61 -22.13 -1.87 -19.26
CA PRO A 61 -21.00 -2.16 -20.13
C PRO A 61 -21.50 -2.25 -21.57
N ASN A 62 -21.38 -1.15 -22.32
CA ASN A 62 -21.69 -1.16 -23.75
C ASN A 62 -20.71 -2.09 -24.47
N HIS A 63 -21.20 -2.72 -25.54
CA HIS A 63 -20.45 -3.64 -26.39
C HIS A 63 -19.01 -3.11 -26.64
N ARG A 64 -18.02 -3.93 -26.27
CA ARG A 64 -16.56 -3.65 -26.31
C ARG A 64 -16.17 -2.66 -27.43
N GLN A 65 -16.06 -1.37 -27.11
CA GLN A 65 -15.19 -0.49 -27.87
C GLN A 65 -13.75 -0.88 -27.49
N ARG A 66 -13.25 -1.94 -28.14
CA ARG A 66 -11.86 -2.35 -28.00
C ARG A 66 -10.99 -1.19 -28.46
N HIS A 67 -10.05 -0.77 -27.63
CA HIS A 67 -9.11 0.23 -28.04
C HIS A 67 -8.32 -0.28 -29.26
N VAL A 68 -8.42 0.43 -30.38
CA VAL A 68 -7.68 0.11 -31.60
C VAL A 68 -6.31 0.72 -31.42
N LYS A 69 -5.29 -0.14 -31.28
CA LYS A 69 -3.89 0.26 -31.20
C LYS A 69 -3.59 1.29 -32.30
N PRO A 70 -2.90 2.40 -32.00
CA PRO A 70 -2.53 3.36 -33.04
C PRO A 70 -1.77 2.62 -34.15
N LYS A 71 -2.28 2.70 -35.39
CA LYS A 71 -1.77 1.96 -36.56
C LYS A 71 -0.40 2.48 -37.06
N LYS A 72 0.10 3.59 -36.51
CA LYS A 72 1.43 4.14 -36.79
C LYS A 72 2.22 4.21 -35.49
N ALA A 73 3.55 4.26 -35.60
CA ALA A 73 4.42 4.65 -34.50
C ALA A 73 4.04 6.09 -34.07
N SER A 74 3.05 6.20 -33.19
CA SER A 74 2.77 7.43 -32.47
C SER A 74 4.00 7.73 -31.63
N ASP A 75 4.37 9.01 -31.53
CA ASP A 75 5.39 9.47 -30.59
C ASP A 75 5.12 8.83 -29.21
N LYS A 76 6.15 8.22 -28.61
CA LYS A 76 6.09 7.57 -27.30
C LYS A 76 5.48 8.52 -26.25
N THR A 77 5.76 9.81 -26.37
CA THR A 77 5.24 10.86 -25.49
C THR A 77 3.71 10.97 -25.59
N VAL A 78 3.18 10.95 -26.81
CA VAL A 78 1.72 11.02 -27.06
C VAL A 78 1.03 9.79 -26.50
N LEU A 79 1.62 8.60 -26.68
CA LEU A 79 1.08 7.34 -26.17
C LEU A 79 1.02 7.30 -24.64
N LEU A 80 2.10 7.70 -23.96
CA LEU A 80 2.12 7.73 -22.49
C LEU A 80 1.15 8.78 -21.94
N THR A 81 0.99 9.92 -22.64
CA THR A 81 0.02 10.96 -22.28
C THR A 81 -1.42 10.47 -22.39
N ASP A 82 -1.75 9.68 -23.42
CA ASP A 82 -3.07 9.07 -23.58
C ASP A 82 -3.37 8.06 -22.47
N LEU A 83 -2.42 7.17 -22.17
CA LEU A 83 -2.54 6.21 -21.07
C LEU A 83 -2.73 6.92 -19.72
N LYS A 84 -1.96 7.98 -19.47
CA LYS A 84 -2.10 8.81 -18.26
C LYS A 84 -3.51 9.38 -18.13
N LYS A 85 -4.05 9.99 -19.18
CA LYS A 85 -5.43 10.54 -19.15
C LYS A 85 -6.48 9.47 -18.85
N ARG A 86 -6.31 8.26 -19.38
CA ARG A 86 -7.20 7.14 -19.07
C ARG A 86 -7.13 6.73 -17.61
N ILE A 87 -5.92 6.65 -17.05
CA ILE A 87 -5.69 6.36 -15.63
C ILE A 87 -6.38 7.41 -14.75
N GLU A 88 -6.16 8.70 -15.01
CA GLU A 88 -6.77 9.81 -14.28
C GLU A 88 -8.30 9.74 -14.31
N ASN A 89 -8.90 9.50 -15.48
CA ASN A 89 -10.35 9.37 -15.62
C ASN A 89 -10.91 8.16 -14.83
N ILE A 90 -10.21 7.03 -14.83
CA ILE A 90 -10.61 5.83 -14.07
C ILE A 90 -10.52 6.11 -12.58
N GLU A 91 -9.42 6.72 -12.12
CA GLU A 91 -9.24 7.09 -10.72
C GLU A 91 -10.35 8.00 -10.22
N ALA A 92 -10.63 9.10 -10.95
CA ALA A 92 -11.71 10.02 -10.64
C ALA A 92 -13.08 9.31 -10.58
N THR A 93 -13.32 8.36 -11.50
CA THR A 93 -14.55 7.57 -11.50
C THR A 93 -14.64 6.65 -10.28
N LEU A 94 -13.54 5.99 -9.89
CA LEU A 94 -13.50 5.13 -8.70
C LEU A 94 -13.70 5.96 -7.41
N LEU A 95 -13.10 7.14 -7.33
CA LEU A 95 -13.30 8.09 -6.24
C LEU A 95 -14.78 8.47 -6.11
N ASP A 96 -15.40 8.89 -7.21
CA ASP A 96 -16.81 9.25 -7.26
C ASP A 96 -17.73 8.09 -6.84
N LEU A 97 -17.43 6.87 -7.28
CA LEU A 97 -18.19 5.68 -6.90
C LEU A 97 -18.06 5.37 -5.41
N ALA A 98 -16.84 5.45 -4.88
CA ALA A 98 -16.58 5.22 -3.48
C ALA A 98 -17.25 6.29 -2.61
N GLU A 99 -17.11 7.57 -2.94
CA GLU A 99 -17.80 8.65 -2.23
C GLU A 99 -19.32 8.49 -2.25
N LYS A 100 -19.92 8.14 -3.39
CA LYS A 100 -21.37 7.87 -3.48
C LYS A 100 -21.79 6.72 -2.55
N TYR A 101 -21.01 5.64 -2.50
CA TYR A 101 -21.28 4.52 -1.60
C TYR A 101 -21.20 4.95 -0.13
N TYR A 102 -20.14 5.65 0.27
CA TYR A 102 -19.97 6.09 1.65
C TYR A 102 -20.99 7.18 2.05
N ALA A 103 -21.40 8.03 1.12
CA ALA A 103 -22.48 8.99 1.32
C ALA A 103 -23.81 8.30 1.56
N ALA A 104 -24.19 7.37 0.69
CA ALA A 104 -25.47 6.67 0.76
C ALA A 104 -25.58 5.73 1.98
N THR A 105 -24.46 5.11 2.38
CA THR A 105 -24.45 4.07 3.42
C THR A 105 -24.12 4.62 4.80
N TYR A 106 -23.25 5.63 4.88
CA TYR A 106 -22.68 6.11 6.14
C TYR A 106 -22.81 7.62 6.35
N ALA A 107 -23.67 8.29 5.57
CA ALA A 107 -23.90 9.74 5.60
C ALA A 107 -22.59 10.56 5.50
N HIS A 108 -21.60 10.05 4.75
CA HIS A 108 -20.40 10.79 4.45
C HIS A 108 -20.67 11.84 3.37
N HIS A 109 -20.82 13.09 3.77
CA HIS A 109 -20.91 14.20 2.83
C HIS A 109 -19.53 14.86 2.73
N VAL A 110 -18.97 14.94 1.53
CA VAL A 110 -17.74 15.70 1.28
C VAL A 110 -18.03 17.15 1.66
N VAL A 111 -17.41 17.60 2.75
CA VAL A 111 -17.83 18.80 3.48
C VAL A 111 -17.57 20.10 2.69
N LYS A 112 -16.76 20.07 1.62
CA LYS A 112 -16.35 21.27 0.90
C LYS A 112 -16.32 21.08 -0.62
N PRO A 113 -17.15 21.82 -1.38
CA PRO A 113 -16.96 21.97 -2.83
C PRO A 113 -15.57 22.53 -3.14
N GLY A 114 -14.88 21.96 -4.13
CA GLY A 114 -13.57 22.45 -4.61
C GLY A 114 -12.33 21.84 -3.94
N LEU A 115 -12.47 20.77 -3.15
CA LEU A 115 -11.31 19.99 -2.69
C LEU A 115 -10.64 19.27 -3.88
N GLY A 116 -9.31 19.27 -3.89
CA GLY A 116 -8.52 18.47 -4.84
C GLY A 116 -8.70 16.97 -4.60
N GLU A 117 -8.40 16.14 -5.61
CA GLU A 117 -8.62 14.70 -5.55
C GLU A 117 -7.86 14.01 -4.41
N GLN A 118 -6.61 14.40 -4.16
CA GLN A 118 -5.84 13.88 -3.03
C GLN A 118 -6.51 14.15 -1.67
N GLN A 119 -7.12 15.33 -1.51
CA GLN A 119 -7.80 15.71 -0.27
C GLN A 119 -9.13 14.96 -0.12
N ARG A 120 -9.84 14.72 -1.23
CA ARG A 120 -11.04 13.89 -1.26
C ARG A 120 -10.72 12.45 -0.85
N TRP A 121 -9.67 11.85 -1.42
CA TRP A 121 -9.18 10.54 -1.01
C TRP A 121 -8.83 10.49 0.48
N ALA A 122 -8.10 11.47 1.00
CA ALA A 122 -7.74 11.54 2.41
C ALA A 122 -8.98 11.62 3.32
N SER A 123 -9.98 12.42 2.94
CA SER A 123 -11.24 12.54 3.70
C SER A 123 -12.02 11.21 3.72
N LEU A 124 -12.06 10.51 2.58
CA LEU A 124 -12.72 9.22 2.46
C LEU A 124 -12.02 8.13 3.27
N GLN A 125 -10.68 8.11 3.25
CA GLN A 125 -9.87 7.17 4.05
C GLN A 125 -10.11 7.37 5.56
N MET A 126 -10.14 8.62 6.03
CA MET A 126 -10.44 8.93 7.42
C MET A 126 -11.84 8.46 7.81
N LYS A 127 -12.83 8.68 6.96
CA LYS A 127 -14.19 8.20 7.21
C LYS A 127 -14.27 6.68 7.26
N ALA A 128 -13.58 5.98 6.36
CA ALA A 128 -13.53 4.53 6.35
C ALA A 128 -12.89 3.96 7.62
N LEU A 129 -11.83 4.59 8.15
CA LEU A 129 -11.25 4.22 9.45
C LEU A 129 -12.25 4.37 10.59
N GLU A 130 -12.94 5.52 10.67
CA GLU A 130 -13.95 5.77 11.71
C GLU A 130 -15.07 4.72 11.69
N ILE A 131 -15.52 4.33 10.50
CA ILE A 131 -16.54 3.28 10.34
C ILE A 131 -16.02 1.94 10.85
N ALA A 132 -14.79 1.56 10.46
CA ALA A 132 -14.18 0.31 10.90
C ALA A 132 -14.01 0.25 12.42
N GLU A 133 -13.57 1.35 13.04
CA GLU A 133 -13.45 1.48 14.49
C GLU A 133 -14.81 1.36 15.17
N HIS A 134 -15.82 2.06 14.65
CA HIS A 134 -17.18 2.00 15.17
C HIS A 134 -17.77 0.58 15.11
N LEU A 135 -17.62 -0.12 13.98
CA LEU A 135 -18.08 -1.50 13.83
C LEU A 135 -17.39 -2.45 14.83
N LEU A 136 -16.16 -2.15 15.20
CA LEU A 136 -15.41 -2.93 16.19
C LEU A 136 -15.60 -2.42 17.63
N GLY A 137 -16.36 -1.34 17.87
CA GLY A 137 -16.47 -0.74 19.19
C GLY A 137 -15.14 -0.20 19.73
N LEU A 138 -14.21 0.17 18.84
CA LEU A 138 -12.94 0.77 19.21
C LEU A 138 -13.12 2.27 19.41
N ALA A 139 -12.67 2.80 20.54
CA ALA A 139 -12.62 4.24 20.75
C ALA A 139 -11.71 4.89 19.68
N PRO A 140 -12.16 5.98 19.03
CA PRO A 140 -11.30 6.80 18.18
C PRO A 140 -10.10 7.23 19.02
N GLY A 141 -8.89 6.92 18.56
CA GLY A 141 -7.66 7.29 19.27
C GLY A 141 -6.97 8.46 18.60
N ASP A 142 -6.21 9.23 19.37
CA ASP A 142 -5.20 10.19 18.87
C ASP A 142 -3.98 9.49 18.23
N ALA A 143 -4.10 8.19 17.97
CA ALA A 143 -3.06 7.36 17.37
C ALA A 143 -2.84 7.76 15.91
N ASP A 144 -1.60 7.57 15.44
CA ASP A 144 -1.30 7.86 14.04
C ASP A 144 -2.08 6.91 13.11
N PHE A 145 -2.22 7.31 11.85
CA PHE A 145 -3.01 6.60 10.85
C PHE A 145 -2.65 5.11 10.75
N VAL A 146 -1.35 4.79 10.81
CA VAL A 146 -0.82 3.42 10.70
C VAL A 146 -1.20 2.60 11.94
N GLN A 147 -1.07 3.19 13.13
CA GLN A 147 -1.48 2.54 14.38
C GLN A 147 -2.99 2.21 14.40
N ARG A 148 -3.83 3.10 13.87
CA ARG A 148 -5.28 2.86 13.75
C ARG A 148 -5.57 1.65 12.85
N VAL A 149 -4.94 1.59 11.68
CA VAL A 149 -5.02 0.44 10.75
C VAL A 149 -4.62 -0.87 11.46
N TYR A 150 -3.48 -0.88 12.16
CA TYR A 150 -3.01 -2.08 12.88
C TYR A 150 -3.95 -2.51 14.01
N ARG A 151 -4.50 -1.57 14.77
CA ARG A 151 -5.44 -1.87 15.85
C ARG A 151 -6.73 -2.51 15.33
N ILE A 152 -7.30 -1.95 14.26
CA ILE A 152 -8.46 -2.54 13.59
C ILE A 152 -8.13 -3.94 13.07
N ARG A 153 -6.96 -4.11 12.44
CA ARG A 153 -6.51 -5.40 11.93
C ARG A 153 -6.42 -6.44 13.05
N GLN A 154 -5.75 -6.11 14.15
CA GLN A 154 -5.59 -7.02 15.29
C GLN A 154 -6.96 -7.43 15.86
N GLU A 155 -7.81 -6.46 16.18
CA GLU A 155 -9.15 -6.73 16.71
C GLU A 155 -10.00 -7.54 15.72
N GLY A 156 -9.86 -7.28 14.42
CA GLY A 156 -10.52 -8.05 13.37
C GLY A 156 -10.09 -9.52 13.37
N TRP A 157 -8.78 -9.80 13.38
CA TRP A 157 -8.25 -11.17 13.43
C TRP A 157 -8.66 -11.89 14.71
N ASP A 158 -8.61 -11.23 15.87
CA ASP A 158 -8.98 -11.83 17.16
C ASP A 158 -10.45 -12.25 17.21
N ARG A 159 -11.32 -11.58 16.44
CA ARG A 159 -12.74 -11.94 16.31
C ARG A 159 -13.00 -13.05 15.30
N ILE A 160 -12.26 -13.08 14.19
CA ILE A 160 -12.45 -14.08 13.13
C ILE A 160 -11.76 -15.40 13.52
N TYR A 161 -10.62 -15.33 14.20
CA TYR A 161 -9.82 -16.47 14.63
C TYR A 161 -9.53 -16.39 16.13
N PRO A 162 -10.54 -16.62 16.98
CA PRO A 162 -10.36 -16.53 18.42
C PRO A 162 -9.37 -17.57 18.93
N VAL A 163 -8.52 -17.16 19.88
CA VAL A 163 -7.56 -18.06 20.54
C VAL A 163 -8.28 -19.08 21.42
N THR A 164 -9.44 -18.70 21.98
CA THR A 164 -10.28 -19.59 22.78
C THR A 164 -11.12 -20.48 21.85
N PRO A 165 -11.08 -21.82 22.01
CA PRO A 165 -11.90 -22.73 21.22
C PRO A 165 -13.38 -22.42 21.34
N VAL A 166 -14.13 -22.50 20.25
CA VAL A 166 -15.58 -22.21 20.20
C VAL A 166 -16.45 -23.47 20.20
N ASP A 167 -15.82 -24.63 20.31
CA ASP A 167 -16.43 -25.96 20.11
C ASP A 167 -17.40 -26.37 21.23
N HIS A 168 -17.34 -25.65 22.35
CA HIS A 168 -18.16 -25.90 23.55
C HIS A 168 -19.37 -24.96 23.66
N LEU A 169 -19.54 -24.05 22.69
CA LEU A 169 -20.62 -23.08 22.70
C LEU A 169 -21.97 -23.75 22.42
N SER A 170 -23.02 -23.26 23.08
CA SER A 170 -24.40 -23.61 22.74
C SER A 170 -24.77 -23.06 21.35
N PRO A 171 -25.85 -23.57 20.71
CA PRO A 171 -26.25 -23.11 19.38
C PRO A 171 -26.44 -21.59 19.26
N ILE A 172 -26.94 -20.92 20.31
CA ILE A 172 -27.12 -19.46 20.30
C ILE A 172 -25.78 -18.72 20.46
N GLU A 173 -24.87 -19.24 21.29
CA GLU A 173 -23.55 -18.64 21.48
C GLU A 173 -22.69 -18.78 20.21
N THR A 174 -22.76 -19.92 19.52
CA THR A 174 -22.14 -20.10 18.20
C THR A 174 -22.67 -19.09 17.19
N ALA A 175 -23.99 -18.91 17.10
CA ALA A 175 -24.59 -17.94 16.17
C ALA A 175 -24.17 -16.49 16.49
N LEU A 176 -24.01 -16.15 17.77
CA LEU A 176 -23.51 -14.83 18.19
C LEU A 176 -22.02 -14.66 17.87
N ALA A 177 -21.21 -15.71 18.01
CA ALA A 177 -19.80 -15.71 17.61
C ALA A 177 -19.64 -15.54 16.10
N ASP A 178 -20.43 -16.26 15.29
CA ASP A 178 -20.45 -16.13 13.83
C ASP A 178 -20.82 -14.70 13.41
N ARG A 179 -21.84 -14.12 14.06
CA ARG A 179 -22.22 -12.72 13.82
C ARG A 179 -21.07 -11.76 14.14
N ARG A 180 -20.39 -11.96 15.27
CA ARG A 180 -19.23 -11.14 15.68
C ARG A 180 -18.09 -11.25 14.65
N ALA A 181 -17.82 -12.46 14.13
CA ALA A 181 -16.84 -12.66 13.08
C ALA A 181 -17.26 -11.97 11.76
N GLY A 182 -18.53 -12.02 11.38
CA GLY A 182 -19.07 -11.33 10.22
C GLY A 182 -18.95 -9.80 10.32
N GLU A 183 -19.30 -9.22 11.46
CA GLU A 183 -19.13 -7.79 11.74
C GLU A 183 -17.64 -7.37 11.65
N ALA A 184 -16.74 -8.19 12.19
CA ALA A 184 -15.31 -7.98 12.10
C ALA A 184 -14.79 -8.05 10.65
N TRP A 185 -15.27 -9.02 9.87
CA TRP A 185 -14.92 -9.16 8.47
C TRP A 185 -15.33 -7.91 7.67
N HIS A 186 -16.53 -7.38 7.89
CA HIS A 186 -16.98 -6.13 7.27
C HIS A 186 -16.15 -4.91 7.71
N ALA A 187 -15.80 -4.81 8.99
CA ALA A 187 -14.92 -3.74 9.48
C ALA A 187 -13.53 -3.80 8.81
N MET A 188 -12.98 -5.01 8.66
CA MET A 188 -11.71 -5.20 7.97
C MET A 188 -11.77 -4.70 6.53
N ARG A 189 -12.88 -4.85 5.79
CA ARG A 189 -13.01 -4.32 4.42
C ARG A 189 -12.73 -2.82 4.31
N HIS A 190 -13.17 -2.06 5.30
CA HIS A 190 -12.92 -0.62 5.37
C HIS A 190 -11.45 -0.32 5.65
N MET A 191 -10.87 -0.93 6.68
CA MET A 191 -9.44 -0.78 7.00
C MET A 191 -8.54 -1.20 5.84
N GLU A 192 -8.91 -2.26 5.16
CA GLU A 192 -8.20 -2.82 4.03
C GLU A 192 -8.19 -1.93 2.79
N PHE A 193 -9.27 -1.17 2.58
CA PHE A 193 -9.31 -0.09 1.58
C PHE A 193 -8.38 1.05 1.98
N VAL A 194 -8.40 1.44 3.25
CA VAL A 194 -7.54 2.50 3.80
C VAL A 194 -6.06 2.12 3.70
N ASP A 195 -5.69 0.90 4.09
CA ASP A 195 -4.32 0.38 4.05
C ASP A 195 -3.73 0.49 2.65
N LEU A 196 -4.50 0.08 1.63
CA LEU A 196 -4.12 0.22 0.23
C LEU A 196 -3.97 1.68 -0.19
N MET A 197 -4.97 2.52 0.11
CA MET A 197 -5.00 3.92 -0.34
C MET A 197 -4.08 4.85 0.45
N SER A 198 -3.52 4.39 1.56
CA SER A 198 -2.52 5.14 2.33
C SER A 198 -1.23 5.40 1.55
N TYR A 199 -0.96 4.57 0.54
CA TYR A 199 0.17 4.69 -0.38
C TYR A 199 -0.20 5.36 -1.70
N HIS A 200 -1.47 5.73 -1.88
CA HIS A 200 -1.95 6.35 -3.10
C HIS A 200 -1.56 7.82 -3.16
N ASP A 201 -0.88 8.19 -4.24
CA ASP A 201 -0.50 9.55 -4.57
C ASP A 201 -1.16 9.92 -5.91
N HIS A 202 -2.18 10.77 -5.84
CA HIS A 202 -2.87 11.28 -7.03
C HIS A 202 -1.91 11.96 -8.01
N ASP A 203 -0.90 12.65 -7.48
CA ASP A 203 0.05 13.42 -8.28
C ASP A 203 1.23 12.56 -8.76
N TYR A 204 1.19 11.23 -8.54
CA TYR A 204 2.25 10.31 -8.92
C TYR A 204 2.66 10.55 -10.39
N LEU A 205 1.73 10.52 -11.33
CA LEU A 205 2.03 10.74 -12.75
C LEU A 205 2.27 12.21 -13.14
N GLN A 206 2.13 13.18 -12.22
CA GLN A 206 2.37 14.61 -12.46
C GLN A 206 3.77 15.06 -12.07
N ASN A 207 4.28 14.54 -10.94
CA ASN A 207 5.45 15.11 -10.26
C ASN A 207 6.81 14.75 -10.88
N GLU A 208 6.87 13.75 -11.77
CA GLU A 208 8.12 13.35 -12.44
C GLU A 208 7.88 12.96 -13.89
N THR A 209 8.95 12.75 -14.65
CA THR A 209 8.87 12.32 -16.05
C THR A 209 8.05 11.04 -16.19
N ILE A 210 6.97 11.11 -16.96
CA ILE A 210 6.11 9.97 -17.25
C ILE A 210 6.93 8.94 -18.03
N ASN A 211 6.97 7.71 -17.53
CA ASN A 211 7.60 6.58 -18.19
C ASN A 211 6.66 5.37 -18.15
N PHE A 212 7.03 4.32 -18.89
CA PHE A 212 6.18 3.13 -19.01
C PHE A 212 6.01 2.39 -17.68
N ASP A 213 7.02 2.40 -16.81
CA ASP A 213 6.98 1.70 -15.53
C ASP A 213 5.94 2.33 -14.59
N ARG A 214 5.95 3.66 -14.50
CA ARG A 214 4.98 4.42 -13.68
C ARG A 214 3.55 4.24 -14.19
N ILE A 215 3.36 4.16 -15.52
CA ILE A 215 2.06 3.83 -16.11
C ILE A 215 1.59 2.44 -15.67
N VAL A 216 2.47 1.43 -15.76
CA VAL A 216 2.13 0.06 -15.37
C VAL A 216 1.79 -0.02 -13.88
N GLU A 217 2.58 0.62 -13.02
CA GLU A 217 2.34 0.70 -11.58
C GLU A 217 1.01 1.38 -11.24
N ALA A 218 0.70 2.51 -11.88
CA ALA A 218 -0.57 3.20 -11.68
C ALA A 218 -1.76 2.33 -12.10
N VAL A 219 -1.69 1.65 -13.25
CA VAL A 219 -2.74 0.71 -13.68
C VAL A 219 -2.93 -0.41 -12.66
N ILE A 220 -1.84 -0.98 -12.18
CA ILE A 220 -1.82 -2.00 -11.14
C ILE A 220 -2.52 -1.52 -9.87
N ASN A 221 -2.20 -0.31 -9.40
CA ASN A 221 -2.76 0.25 -8.17
C ASN A 221 -4.27 0.44 -8.33
N LEU A 222 -4.73 0.89 -9.50
CA LEU A 222 -6.16 1.00 -9.80
C LEU A 222 -6.87 -0.36 -9.88
N GLN A 223 -6.18 -1.43 -10.33
CA GLN A 223 -6.72 -2.80 -10.27
C GLN A 223 -6.88 -3.28 -8.83
N ASP A 224 -5.88 -3.02 -7.98
CA ASP A 224 -5.93 -3.37 -6.56
C ASP A 224 -7.03 -2.57 -5.85
N LEU A 225 -7.19 -1.28 -6.17
CA LEU A 225 -8.27 -0.42 -5.65
C LEU A 225 -9.66 -0.93 -6.06
N ALA A 226 -9.87 -1.17 -7.36
CA ALA A 226 -11.14 -1.70 -7.86
C ALA A 226 -11.47 -3.06 -7.21
N SER A 227 -10.48 -3.96 -7.11
CA SER A 227 -10.65 -5.23 -6.39
C SER A 227 -11.08 -5.02 -4.94
N ARG A 228 -10.46 -4.05 -4.24
CA ARG A 228 -10.78 -3.77 -2.83
C ARG A 228 -12.19 -3.22 -2.63
N LEU A 229 -12.61 -2.30 -3.48
CA LEU A 229 -13.97 -1.74 -3.48
C LEU A 229 -15.03 -2.81 -3.80
N MET A 230 -14.69 -3.83 -4.60
CA MET A 230 -15.59 -4.94 -4.93
C MET A 230 -15.60 -6.10 -3.91
N GLY A 231 -14.92 -5.97 -2.76
CA GLY A 231 -14.86 -7.07 -1.78
C GLY A 231 -13.75 -8.11 -2.03
N GLY A 232 -12.92 -7.92 -3.06
CA GLY A 232 -11.80 -8.80 -3.41
C GLY A 232 -10.56 -8.62 -2.52
N ASN A 233 -9.50 -9.38 -2.80
CA ASN A 233 -8.20 -9.27 -2.15
C ASN A 233 -7.06 -9.18 -3.19
N ILE A 234 -5.83 -9.03 -2.72
CA ILE A 234 -4.64 -8.91 -3.59
C ILE A 234 -3.88 -10.25 -3.78
N THR A 235 -4.34 -11.34 -3.16
CA THR A 235 -3.60 -12.61 -3.09
C THR A 235 -3.45 -13.30 -4.45
N ASN A 236 -4.45 -13.13 -5.33
CA ASN A 236 -4.47 -13.77 -6.65
C ASN A 236 -4.14 -12.80 -7.78
N ARG A 237 -3.34 -11.77 -7.49
CA ARG A 237 -2.97 -10.76 -8.48
C ARG A 237 -2.18 -11.39 -9.64
N PRO A 238 -2.69 -11.36 -10.88
CA PRO A 238 -1.99 -11.98 -12.01
C PRO A 238 -0.74 -11.17 -12.36
N ASN A 239 0.45 -11.78 -12.25
CA ASN A 239 1.71 -11.16 -12.70
C ASN A 239 1.86 -11.33 -14.22
N VAL A 240 1.03 -10.62 -14.98
CA VAL A 240 0.90 -10.82 -16.44
C VAL A 240 1.80 -9.92 -17.28
N ILE A 241 2.32 -8.83 -16.72
CA ILE A 241 3.22 -7.90 -17.42
C ILE A 241 4.66 -8.30 -17.10
N ARG A 242 5.47 -8.53 -18.14
CA ARG A 242 6.89 -8.83 -18.00
C ARG A 242 7.60 -7.68 -17.30
N LYS A 243 8.37 -8.04 -16.28
CA LYS A 243 9.17 -7.11 -15.48
C LYS A 243 10.49 -7.73 -15.11
N ARG A 244 11.52 -6.90 -14.94
CA ARG A 244 12.78 -7.27 -14.26
C ARG A 244 12.87 -6.52 -12.94
N ALA A 245 13.33 -7.22 -11.91
CA ALA A 245 13.69 -6.57 -10.65
C ALA A 245 15.08 -5.95 -10.79
N VAL A 246 15.23 -4.71 -10.35
CA VAL A 246 16.51 -4.03 -10.19
C VAL A 246 16.70 -3.81 -8.70
N ILE A 247 17.77 -4.36 -8.14
CA ILE A 247 18.08 -4.30 -6.71
C ILE A 247 19.32 -3.43 -6.56
N ILE A 248 19.22 -2.33 -5.82
CA ILE A 248 20.35 -1.44 -5.53
C ILE A 248 20.67 -1.55 -4.04
N PRO A 249 21.79 -2.20 -3.68
CA PRO A 249 22.25 -2.28 -2.29
C PRO A 249 23.09 -1.07 -1.89
N ALA A 250 22.95 -0.62 -0.66
CA ALA A 250 23.91 0.29 -0.01
C ALA A 250 24.91 -0.49 0.88
N PRO A 251 25.98 0.15 1.34
CA PRO A 251 26.83 -0.41 2.40
C PRO A 251 26.02 -0.83 3.62
N CYS A 252 26.39 -1.95 4.22
CA CYS A 252 25.77 -2.43 5.44
C CYS A 252 26.04 -1.50 6.63
N LEU A 253 25.03 -1.27 7.46
CA LEU A 253 25.22 -0.71 8.78
C LEU A 253 25.59 -1.84 9.76
N ASP A 254 26.77 -1.78 10.36
CA ASP A 254 27.20 -2.75 11.38
C ASP A 254 26.64 -2.35 12.76
N MET A 255 25.71 -3.15 13.27
CA MET A 255 25.09 -2.93 14.58
C MET A 255 25.97 -3.39 15.73
N THR A 256 26.89 -4.32 15.44
CA THR A 256 27.80 -4.86 16.46
C THR A 256 28.87 -3.84 16.80
N ASP A 257 29.40 -3.15 15.81
CA ASP A 257 30.38 -2.07 16.00
C ASP A 257 29.77 -0.87 16.76
N ARG A 258 28.45 -0.68 16.66
CA ARG A 258 27.69 0.38 17.35
C ARG A 258 27.18 0.01 18.74
N LEU A 259 27.43 -1.23 19.21
CA LEU A 259 27.01 -1.65 20.56
C LEU A 259 27.56 -0.76 21.69
N PRO A 260 28.82 -0.26 21.64
CA PRO A 260 29.31 0.64 22.68
C PRO A 260 28.44 1.89 22.85
N ASP A 261 28.07 2.52 21.73
CA ASP A 261 27.22 3.71 21.72
C ASP A 261 25.80 3.40 22.20
N TYR A 262 25.25 2.26 21.76
CA TYR A 262 23.93 1.80 22.21
C TYR A 262 23.87 1.51 23.71
N ARG A 263 24.94 0.95 24.30
CA ARG A 263 25.03 0.72 25.75
C ARG A 263 25.10 2.03 26.54
N LYS A 264 25.70 3.06 25.96
CA LYS A 264 25.81 4.39 26.56
C LYS A 264 24.49 5.15 26.51
N ASP A 265 23.86 5.21 25.33
CA ASP A 265 22.54 5.81 25.13
C ASP A 265 21.77 5.08 24.02
N SER A 266 20.90 4.16 24.44
CA SER A 266 20.09 3.36 23.52
C SER A 266 19.14 4.19 22.66
N ARG A 267 18.64 5.33 23.15
CA ARG A 267 17.69 6.17 22.41
C ARG A 267 18.41 6.94 21.31
N GLN A 268 19.54 7.56 21.65
CA GLN A 268 20.35 8.30 20.70
C GLN A 268 20.90 7.36 19.61
N ALA A 269 21.52 6.24 20.00
CA ALA A 269 22.10 5.30 19.05
C ALA A 269 21.05 4.70 18.09
N THR A 270 19.84 4.40 18.59
CA THR A 270 18.72 3.94 17.75
C THR A 270 18.31 5.01 16.75
N ARG A 271 18.18 6.27 17.19
CA ARG A 271 17.81 7.39 16.32
C ARG A 271 18.85 7.59 15.21
N GLU A 272 20.12 7.67 15.56
CA GLU A 272 21.22 7.90 14.61
C GLU A 272 21.34 6.78 13.58
N ALA A 273 21.30 5.52 14.02
CA ALA A 273 21.31 4.38 13.09
C ALA A 273 20.06 4.32 12.21
N THR A 274 18.90 4.77 12.70
CA THR A 274 17.67 4.87 11.89
C THR A 274 17.77 5.98 10.85
N GLU A 275 18.32 7.14 11.22
CA GLU A 275 18.55 8.26 10.31
C GLU A 275 19.55 7.89 9.21
N GLU A 276 20.62 7.17 9.56
CA GLU A 276 21.57 6.64 8.58
C GLU A 276 20.95 5.60 7.67
N LEU A 277 20.19 4.65 8.21
CA LEU A 277 19.46 3.67 7.39
C LEU A 277 18.52 4.35 6.39
N ASN A 278 17.83 5.41 6.84
CA ASN A 278 16.96 6.22 5.99
C ASN A 278 17.71 6.98 4.90
N ARG A 279 18.89 7.52 5.22
CA ARG A 279 19.76 8.18 4.23
C ARG A 279 20.25 7.16 3.20
N SER A 280 20.88 6.07 3.64
CA SER A 280 21.38 5.02 2.75
C SER A 280 20.29 4.42 1.85
N PHE A 281 19.08 4.24 2.37
CA PHE A 281 17.97 3.76 1.55
C PHE A 281 17.54 4.79 0.48
N LYS A 282 17.57 6.09 0.79
CA LYS A 282 17.30 7.15 -0.20
C LYS A 282 18.41 7.22 -1.24
N ASP A 283 19.67 7.08 -0.83
CA ASP A 283 20.81 7.05 -1.75
C ASP A 283 20.65 5.89 -2.76
N CYS A 284 20.21 4.70 -2.32
CA CYS A 284 19.89 3.58 -3.23
C CYS A 284 18.77 3.89 -4.23
N ILE A 285 17.83 4.78 -3.89
CA ILE A 285 16.76 5.20 -4.81
C ILE A 285 17.31 6.22 -5.79
N GLU A 286 18.07 7.20 -5.32
CA GLU A 286 18.72 8.21 -6.18
C GLU A 286 19.69 7.58 -7.18
N GLU A 287 20.45 6.56 -6.75
CA GLU A 287 21.31 5.77 -7.63
C GLU A 287 20.50 5.06 -8.72
N TYR A 288 19.32 4.53 -8.42
CA TYR A 288 18.45 3.96 -9.45
C TYR A 288 17.92 5.01 -10.43
N LEU A 289 17.53 6.19 -9.93
CA LEU A 289 16.91 7.24 -10.74
C LEU A 289 17.91 8.00 -11.61
N HIS A 290 19.14 8.18 -11.14
CA HIS A 290 20.15 9.04 -11.76
C HIS A 290 21.46 8.32 -12.10
N GLY A 291 21.72 7.18 -11.48
CA GLY A 291 22.88 6.38 -11.79
C GLY A 291 22.76 5.77 -13.18
N THR A 292 23.84 5.83 -13.95
CA THR A 292 23.99 5.02 -15.15
C THR A 292 24.03 3.56 -14.70
N THR A 293 22.88 2.87 -14.69
CA THR A 293 22.87 1.41 -14.51
C THR A 293 23.74 0.79 -15.61
N HIS A 294 24.94 0.34 -15.23
CA HIS A 294 25.85 -0.43 -16.08
C HIS A 294 25.31 -1.84 -16.34
#